data_AF-A0A260ZFM4-F1
#
_entry.id   AF-A0A260ZFM4-F1
#
_cell.length_a   1.000
_cell.length_b   1.000
_cell.length_c   1.000
_cell.angle_alpha   90.00
_cell.angle_beta   90.00
_cell.angle_gamma   90.00
#
_symmetry.space_group_name_H-M   'P 1'
#
loop_
_entity.id
_entity.type
_entity.pdbx_description
1 polymer ?
#
loop_
_entity_poly.entity_id
_entity_poly.type
_entity_poly.pdbx_seq_one_letter_code
_entity_poly.pdbx_strand_id
1 'polypeptide(L)' 'MADSTFAEHVATTNSRLASLRANLIDAATFPEACSELTKWCQDQRAFTAHFEDNLMLALEARPFFHL' A
#
# COMPACT_ATOMS: atom_id res chain seq x y z
N MET A 1 5.07 23.03 16.80
CA MET A 1 5.39 21.60 16.96
C MET A 1 4.21 20.77 16.47
N ALA A 2 3.92 20.82 15.16
CA ALA A 2 2.78 20.10 14.55
C ALA A 2 3.22 19.12 13.43
N ASP A 3 4.51 19.08 13.12
CA ASP A 3 5.08 18.30 12.00
C ASP A 3 5.45 16.86 12.37
N SER A 4 5.81 16.59 13.63
CA SER A 4 6.30 15.26 14.04
C SER A 4 5.23 14.19 13.94
N THR A 5 4.01 14.50 14.39
CA THR A 5 2.89 13.54 14.38
C THR A 5 2.48 13.16 12.97
N PHE A 6 2.50 14.10 12.02
CA PHE A 6 2.19 13.81 10.62
C PHE A 6 3.25 12.90 10.00
N ALA A 7 4.54 13.20 10.20
CA ALA A 7 5.63 12.36 9.70
C ALA A 7 5.62 10.93 10.28
N GLU A 8 5.33 10.79 11.58
CA GLU A 8 5.17 9.48 12.23
C GLU A 8 3.97 8.70 11.69
N HIS A 9 2.84 9.38 11.44
CA HIS A 9 1.69 8.77 10.80
C HIS A 9 2.02 8.31 9.39
N VAL A 10 2.69 9.13 8.58
CA VAL A 10 3.14 8.77 7.23
C VAL A 10 4.07 7.55 7.29
N ALA A 11 5.04 7.52 8.19
CA ALA A 11 5.97 6.40 8.33
C ALA A 11 5.27 5.09 8.74
N THR A 12 4.34 5.16 9.70
CA THR A 12 3.54 4.01 10.14
C THR A 12 2.68 3.46 9.00
N THR A 13 2.09 4.37 8.24
CA THR A 13 1.21 4.07 7.12
C THR A 13 2.00 3.42 5.97
N ASN A 14 3.18 3.95 5.64
CA ASN A 14 4.08 3.35 4.66
C ASN A 14 4.57 1.97 5.09
N SER A 15 4.85 1.76 6.38
CA SER A 15 5.21 0.44 6.90
C SER A 15 4.08 -0.58 6.72
N ARG A 16 2.82 -0.15 6.89
CA ARG A 16 1.65 -1.00 6.60
C ARG A 16 1.51 -1.33 5.12
N LEU A 17 1.69 -0.34 4.23
CA LEU A 17 1.67 -0.57 2.78
C LEU A 17 2.77 -1.54 2.33
N ALA A 18 3.97 -1.44 2.91
CA ALA A 18 5.06 -2.37 2.62
C ALA A 18 4.70 -3.83 3.01
N SER A 19 4.09 -4.02 4.18
CA SER A 19 3.57 -5.34 4.58
C SER A 19 2.44 -5.82 3.68
N LEU A 20 1.52 -4.94 3.31
CA LEU A 20 0.42 -5.24 2.38
C LEU A 20 0.97 -5.69 1.03
N ARG A 21 2.01 -5.02 0.53
CA ARG A 21 2.72 -5.42 -0.69
C ARG A 21 3.33 -6.82 -0.58
N ALA A 22 3.93 -7.18 0.55
CA ALA A 22 4.44 -8.53 0.74
C ALA A 22 3.33 -9.58 0.62
N ASN A 23 2.14 -9.28 1.14
CA ASN A 23 0.96 -10.14 1.01
C ASN A 23 0.40 -10.18 -0.43
N LEU A 24 0.55 -9.11 -1.20
CA LEU A 24 0.17 -9.09 -2.62
C LEU A 24 1.08 -9.96 -3.51
N ILE A 25 2.27 -10.34 -3.02
CA ILE A 25 3.17 -11.25 -3.74
C ILE A 25 2.78 -12.72 -3.48
N ASP A 26 2.19 -13.02 -2.33
CA ASP A 26 1.79 -14.37 -1.94
C ASP A 26 0.38 -14.71 -2.46
N ALA A 27 0.29 -15.76 -3.30
CA ALA A 27 -0.98 -16.22 -3.86
C ALA A 27 -2.03 -16.61 -2.81
N ALA A 28 -1.61 -17.04 -1.61
CA ALA A 28 -2.52 -17.42 -0.54
C ALA A 28 -3.21 -16.20 0.10
N THR A 29 -2.50 -15.08 0.23
CA THR A 29 -3.01 -13.86 0.88
C THR A 29 -3.38 -12.76 -0.11
N PHE A 30 -3.06 -12.93 -1.40
CA PHE A 30 -3.39 -12.03 -2.51
C PHE A 30 -4.85 -11.54 -2.51
N PRO A 31 -5.90 -12.40 -2.47
CA PRO A 31 -7.27 -11.91 -2.55
C PRO A 31 -7.67 -11.02 -1.37
N GLU A 32 -7.20 -11.32 -0.16
CA GLU A 32 -7.42 -10.47 1.02
C GLU A 32 -6.64 -9.15 0.91
N ALA A 33 -5.35 -9.22 0.55
CA ALA A 33 -4.49 -8.06 0.38
C ALA A 33 -4.98 -7.12 -0.73
N CYS A 34 -5.52 -7.66 -1.84
CA CYS A 34 -6.15 -6.87 -2.89
C CYS A 34 -7.41 -6.16 -2.41
N SER A 35 -8.23 -6.83 -1.60
CA SER A 35 -9.43 -6.21 -1.00
C SER A 35 -9.05 -5.05 -0.07
N GLU A 36 -8.03 -5.25 0.75
CA GLU A 36 -7.48 -4.18 1.61
C GLU A 36 -6.89 -3.02 0.80
N LEU A 37 -6.06 -3.30 -0.21
CA LEU A 37 -5.52 -2.26 -1.11
C LEU A 37 -6.63 -1.48 -1.79
N THR A 38 -7.68 -2.17 -2.25
CA THR A 38 -8.83 -1.53 -2.91
C THR A 38 -9.56 -0.58 -1.96
N LYS A 39 -9.82 -1.02 -0.72
CA LYS A 39 -10.42 -0.14 0.32
C LYS A 39 -9.53 1.05 0.62
N TRP A 40 -8.22 0.84 0.61
CA TRP A 40 -7.23 1.89 0.78
C TRP A 40 -7.33 2.94 -0.34
N CYS A 41 -7.38 2.48 -1.59
CA CYS A 41 -7.56 3.33 -2.78
C CYS A 41 -8.94 4.00 -2.86
N GLN A 42 -9.91 3.64 -2.02
CA GLN A 42 -11.18 4.37 -1.93
C GLN A 42 -11.05 5.69 -1.16
N ASP A 43 -10.02 5.82 -0.32
CA ASP A 43 -9.74 7.07 0.40
C ASP A 43 -8.90 8.00 -0.49
N GLN A 44 -9.39 9.22 -0.73
CA GLN A 44 -8.64 10.24 -1.49
C GLN A 44 -7.28 10.56 -0.86
N ARG A 45 -7.14 10.35 0.47
CA ARG A 45 -5.89 10.58 1.21
C ARG A 45 -4.82 9.54 0.91
N ALA A 46 -5.18 8.38 0.34
CA ALA A 46 -4.21 7.40 -0.11
C ALA A 46 -3.41 7.89 -1.33
N PHE A 47 -4.00 8.77 -2.15
CA PHE A 47 -3.35 9.36 -3.32
C PHE A 47 -2.58 10.64 -2.94
N THR A 48 -1.51 10.47 -2.19
CA THR A 48 -0.57 11.55 -1.88
C THR A 48 0.86 11.14 -2.23
N ALA A 49 1.71 12.11 -2.55
CA ALA A 49 3.11 11.87 -2.93
C ALA A 49 3.91 11.08 -1.87
N HIS A 50 3.44 11.05 -0.61
CA HIS A 50 4.08 10.29 0.47
C HIS A 50 3.82 8.78 0.40
N PHE A 51 2.74 8.35 -0.24
CA PHE A 51 2.31 6.96 -0.36
C PHE A 51 2.36 6.44 -1.80
N GLU A 52 2.45 7.34 -2.77
CA GLU A 52 2.43 7.06 -4.21
C GLU A 52 3.43 5.98 -4.63
N ASP A 53 4.70 6.09 -4.22
CA ASP A 53 5.73 5.10 -4.54
C ASP A 53 5.36 3.69 -4.04
N ASN A 54 4.92 3.58 -2.79
CA ASN A 54 4.52 2.29 -2.21
C ASN A 54 3.25 1.74 -2.86
N LEU A 55 2.30 2.62 -3.20
CA LEU A 55 1.07 2.25 -3.88
C LEU A 55 1.35 1.72 -5.30
N MET A 56 2.21 2.41 -6.05
CA MET A 56 2.69 1.99 -7.37
C MET A 56 3.37 0.62 -7.29
N LEU A 57 4.28 0.43 -6.33
CA LEU A 57 4.96 -0.86 -6.13
C LEU A 57 3.98 -1.98 -5.73
N ALA A 58 2.92 -1.67 -4.98
CA ALA A 58 1.89 -2.64 -4.63
C ALA A 58 1.00 -3.02 -5.83
N LEU A 59 0.70 -2.05 -6.70
CA LEU A 59 -0.03 -2.28 -7.95
C LEU A 59 0.82 -3.04 -8.99
N GLU A 60 2.13 -2.79 -9.00
CA GLU A 60 3.10 -3.49 -9.83
C GLU A 60 3.42 -4.91 -9.31
N ALA A 61 3.18 -5.19 -8.03
CA ALA A 61 3.42 -6.51 -7.42
C ALA A 61 2.57 -7.65 -8.00
N ARG A 62 1.73 -7.39 -9.02
CA ARG A 62 0.89 -8.38 -9.68
C ARG A 62 1.73 -9.58 -10.16
N PRO A 63 1.46 -10.80 -9.67
CA PRO A 63 2.19 -12.01 -10.10
C PRO A 63 1.83 -12.50 -11.52
N PHE A 64 1.22 -11.68 -12.37
CA PHE A 64 0.67 -12.08 -13.67
C PHE A 64 1.02 -11.09 -14.79
N PHE A 65 2.21 -11.29 -15.36
CA PHE A 65 2.51 -11.04 -16.79
C PHE A 65 3.43 -12.17 -17.30
N HIS A 66 2.93 -13.40 -17.24
CA HIS A 66 3.49 -14.54 -17.97
C HIS A 66 2.35 -15.46 -18.46
N LEU A 67 1.30 -14.87 -19.02
CA LEU A 67 0.32 -15.54 -19.88
C LEU A 67 0.31 -14.84 -21.24
#